data_AF-A0A7C7GFY2-F1
#
_entry.id   AF-A0A7C7GFY2-F1
#
_cell.length_a   1.000
_cell.length_b   1.000
_cell.length_c   1.000
_cell.angle_alpha   90.00
_cell.angle_beta   90.00
_cell.angle_gamma   90.00
#
_symmetry.space_group_name_H-M   'P 1'
#
loop_
_entity.id
_entity.type
_entity.pdbx_description
1 polymer ?
#
loop_
_entity_poly.entity_id
_entity_poly.type
_entity_poly.pdbx_seq_one_letter_code
_entity_poly.pdbx_strand_id
1 'polypeptide(L)' 'MTKTATLFSSLHLPPLADRIRPASLDEFIGQNHLVDDDRIISKTLQQKKPFSMIFWGPPGSGKTTLARII' A
#
# COMPACT_ATOMS: atom_id res chain seq x y z
N MET A 1 -5.39 -30.17 30.46
CA MET A 1 -5.69 -28.72 30.43
C MET A 1 -6.11 -28.35 29.01
N THR A 2 -7.41 -28.40 28.74
CA THR A 2 -7.99 -28.08 27.43
C THR A 2 -7.99 -26.56 27.22
N LYS A 3 -7.29 -26.08 26.20
CA LYS A 3 -7.26 -24.67 25.78
C LYS A 3 -8.68 -24.27 25.34
N THR A 4 -9.34 -23.41 26.11
CA THR A 4 -10.62 -22.79 25.73
C THR A 4 -10.43 -22.03 24.43
N ALA A 5 -11.06 -22.48 23.34
CA ALA A 5 -11.13 -21.74 22.09
C ALA A 5 -11.99 -20.48 22.33
N THR A 6 -11.40 -19.30 22.20
CA THR A 6 -12.08 -18.02 22.41
C THR A 6 -12.79 -17.60 21.12
N LEU A 7 -13.88 -16.84 21.23
CA LEU A 7 -14.64 -16.31 20.07
C LEU A 7 -13.76 -15.50 19.08
N PHE A 8 -12.67 -14.95 19.60
CA PHE A 8 -11.68 -14.17 18.85
C PHE A 8 -10.44 -14.98 18.44
N SER A 9 -10.40 -16.30 18.70
CA SER A 9 -9.33 -17.20 18.23
C SER A 9 -9.65 -17.88 16.90
N SER A 10 -10.69 -17.42 16.19
CA SER A 10 -10.84 -17.77 14.79
C SER A 10 -9.68 -17.12 14.02
N LEU A 11 -9.12 -17.84 13.05
CA LEU A 11 -8.13 -17.33 12.09
C LEU A 11 -8.69 -16.07 11.42
N HIS A 12 -8.47 -14.89 12.02
CA HIS A 12 -9.05 -13.64 11.56
C HIS A 12 -8.21 -13.15 10.38
N LEU A 13 -8.50 -13.72 9.20
CA LEU A 13 -7.90 -13.30 7.95
C LEU A 13 -8.24 -11.82 7.74
N PRO A 14 -7.23 -10.95 7.48
CA PRO A 14 -7.50 -9.55 7.24
C PRO A 14 -8.44 -9.38 6.04
N PRO A 15 -9.19 -8.26 5.95
CA PRO A 15 -10.08 -8.00 4.82
C PRO A 15 -9.37 -8.16 3.49
N LEU A 16 -10.11 -8.55 2.43
CA LEU A 16 -9.53 -8.75 1.10
C LEU A 16 -8.71 -7.55 0.64
N ALA A 17 -9.23 -6.34 0.84
CA ALA A 17 -8.58 -5.09 0.46
C ALA A 17 -7.18 -4.92 1.08
N ASP A 18 -6.95 -5.43 2.29
CA ASP A 18 -5.63 -5.39 2.94
C ASP A 18 -4.70 -6.49 2.44
N ARG A 19 -5.27 -7.65 2.08
CA ARG A 19 -4.52 -8.79 1.53
C ARG A 19 -4.03 -8.57 0.11
N ILE A 20 -4.77 -7.82 -0.71
CA ILE A 20 -4.43 -7.55 -2.11
C ILE A 20 -3.62 -6.27 -2.32
N ARG A 21 -3.19 -5.59 -1.25
CA ARG A 21 -2.41 -4.36 -1.42
C ARG A 21 -1.07 -4.69 -2.08
N PRO A 22 -0.71 -3.99 -3.17
CA PRO A 22 0.61 -4.06 -3.78
C PRO A 22 1.73 -3.91 -2.74
N ALA A 23 2.76 -4.75 -2.85
CA ALA A 23 3.95 -4.71 -1.99
C ALA A 23 5.07 -3.85 -2.59
N SER A 24 5.02 -3.58 -3.89
CA SER A 24 6.02 -2.84 -4.65
C SER A 24 5.35 -1.84 -5.60
N LEU A 25 6.13 -0.88 -6.11
CA LEU A 25 5.63 0.10 -7.07
C LEU A 25 5.25 -0.58 -8.41
N ASP A 26 5.95 -1.65 -8.78
CA ASP A 26 5.71 -2.42 -10.01
C ASP A 26 4.35 -3.14 -9.99
N GLU A 27 3.86 -3.49 -8.80
CA GLU A 27 2.53 -4.08 -8.58
C GLU A 27 1.42 -3.02 -8.47
N PHE A 28 1.76 -1.74 -8.38
CA PHE A 28 0.80 -0.67 -8.19
C PHE A 28 0.11 -0.32 -9.52
N ILE A 29 -1.22 -0.50 -9.56
CA ILE A 29 -2.00 -0.28 -10.78
C ILE A 29 -2.62 1.12 -10.78
N GLY A 30 -2.34 1.87 -11.85
CA GLY A 30 -2.89 3.21 -12.08
C GLY A 30 -2.00 4.32 -11.53
N GLN A 31 -2.48 5.57 -11.63
CA GLN A 31 -1.70 6.77 -11.30
C GLN A 31 -0.36 6.87 -12.05
N ASN A 32 -0.30 6.35 -13.28
CA ASN A 32 0.88 6.33 -14.16
C ASN A 32 1.62 7.68 -14.25
N HIS A 33 0.88 8.79 -14.26
CA HIS A 33 1.47 10.14 -14.25
C HIS A 33 2.33 10.46 -13.01
N LEU A 34 2.21 9.68 -11.93
CA LEU A 34 3.00 9.78 -10.69
C LEU A 34 4.05 8.67 -10.57
N VAL A 35 3.70 7.45 -10.99
CA VAL A 35 4.47 6.22 -10.70
C VAL A 35 5.18 5.59 -11.89
N ASP A 36 4.92 6.04 -13.13
CA ASP A 36 5.66 5.55 -14.29
C ASP A 36 7.14 5.90 -14.19
N ASP A 37 7.95 5.25 -15.02
CA ASP A 37 9.34 5.62 -15.21
C ASP A 37 9.49 7.12 -15.48
N ASP A 38 10.55 7.69 -14.92
CA ASP A 38 10.86 9.12 -14.98
C ASP A 38 9.85 10.08 -14.34
N ARG A 39 8.84 9.60 -13.63
CA ARG A 39 7.92 10.43 -12.85
C ARG A 39 8.46 10.76 -11.47
N ILE A 40 7.78 11.68 -10.79
CA ILE A 40 8.27 12.27 -9.54
C ILE A 40 8.48 11.21 -8.46
N ILE A 41 7.54 10.27 -8.27
CA ILE A 41 7.66 9.23 -7.24
C ILE A 41 8.82 8.29 -7.58
N SER A 42 8.86 7.78 -8.82
CA SER A 42 9.86 6.82 -9.28
C SER A 42 11.28 7.39 -9.23
N LYS A 43 11.46 8.64 -9.68
CA LYS A 43 12.75 9.33 -9.57
C LYS A 43 13.19 9.52 -8.12
N THR A 44 12.27 9.88 -7.25
CA THR A 44 12.57 10.13 -5.83
C THR A 44 13.03 8.85 -5.14
N LEU A 45 12.38 7.72 -5.46
CA LEU A 45 12.77 6.40 -4.97
C LEU A 45 14.11 5.93 -5.53
N GLN A 46 14.31 6.07 -6.85
CA GLN A 46 15.58 5.73 -7.51
C GLN A 46 16.77 6.52 -6.92
N GLN A 47 16.55 7.81 -6.64
CA GLN A 47 17.56 8.70 -6.05
C GLN A 47 17.70 8.52 -4.53
N LYS A 48 16.85 7.71 -3.88
CA LYS A 48 16.80 7.50 -2.42
C LYS A 48 16.66 8.80 -1.62
N LYS A 49 15.84 9.75 -2.11
CA LYS A 49 15.61 11.06 -1.47
C LYS A 49 14.13 11.37 -1.28
N PRO A 50 13.37 10.55 -0.53
CA PRO A 50 11.97 10.84 -0.26
C PRO A 50 11.80 12.19 0.44
N PHE A 51 10.75 12.91 0.08
CA PHE A 51 10.35 14.16 0.71
C PHE A 51 8.92 14.05 1.24
N SER A 52 8.54 14.95 2.13
CA SER A 52 7.19 14.98 2.69
C SER A 52 6.15 15.27 1.61
N MET A 53 5.16 14.38 1.47
CA MET A 53 4.12 14.46 0.44
C MET A 53 2.72 14.42 1.05
N ILE A 54 1.77 15.10 0.41
CA ILE A 54 0.34 14.99 0.71
C ILE A 54 -0.33 14.31 -0.48
N PHE A 55 -0.88 13.11 -0.26
CA PHE A 55 -1.66 12.41 -1.28
C PHE A 55 -3.14 12.81 -1.18
N TRP A 56 -3.69 13.39 -2.25
CA TRP A 56 -5.09 13.81 -2.34
C TRP A 56 -5.81 13.13 -3.51
N GLY A 57 -7.09 12.82 -3.33
CA GLY A 57 -7.91 12.19 -4.37
C GLY A 57 -9.10 11.39 -3.81
N PRO A 58 -9.99 10.86 -4.68
CA PRO A 58 -11.20 10.14 -4.30
C PRO A 58 -10.92 8.86 -3.50
N PRO A 59 -11.89 8.33 -2.72
CA PRO A 59 -11.70 7.09 -1.96
C PRO A 59 -11.32 5.91 -2.87
N GLY A 60 -10.47 5.01 -2.38
CA GLY A 60 -10.02 3.84 -3.15
C GLY A 60 -8.93 4.12 -4.20
N SER A 61 -8.45 5.37 -4.36
CA SER A 61 -7.44 5.73 -5.38
C SER A 61 -6.00 5.27 -5.08
N GLY A 62 -5.78 4.42 -4.08
CA GLY A 62 -4.46 3.86 -3.76
C GLY A 62 -3.54 4.70 -2.87
N LYS A 63 -3.99 5.85 -2.33
CA LYS A 63 -3.16 6.77 -1.51
C LYS A 63 -2.44 6.08 -0.34
N THR A 64 -3.19 5.35 0.47
CA THR A 64 -2.66 4.64 1.65
C THR A 64 -1.73 3.50 1.26
N THR A 65 -1.98 2.86 0.11
CA THR A 65 -1.09 1.83 -0.43
C THR A 65 0.21 2.46 -0.92
N LEU A 66 0.14 3.54 -1.69
CA LEU A 66 1.30 4.24 -2.23
C LEU A 66 2.22 4.76 -1.10
N ALA A 67 1.64 5.34 -0.05
CA ALA A 67 2.37 5.77 1.14
C ALA A 67 3.02 4.63 1.95
N ARG A 68 2.63 3.36 1.74
CA ARG A 68 3.26 2.21 2.39
C ARG A 68 4.41 1.61 1.56
N ILE A 69 4.38 1.83 0.25
CA ILE A 69 5.39 1.32 -0.69
C ILE A 69 6.62 2.23 -0.71
N ILE A 70 6.40 3.55 -0.64
CA ILE A 70 7.42 4.60 -0.61
C ILE A 70 8.08 4.67 0.76
#